data_AF-A0A2D6LKH1-F1
#
_entry.id   AF-A0A2D6LKH1-F1
#
_cell.length_a   1.000
_cell.length_b   1.000
_cell.length_c   1.000
_cell.angle_alpha   90.00
_cell.angle_beta   90.00
_cell.angle_gamma   90.00
#
_symmetry.space_group_name_H-M   'P 1'
#
loop_
_entity.id
_entity.type
_entity.pdbx_description
1 polymer ?
#
loop_
_entity_poly.entity_id
_entity_poly.type
_entity_poly.pdbx_seq_one_letter_code
_entity_poly.pdbx_strand_id
1 'polypeptide(L)'
;MYVQTSRFGKIKIDDSKTLVFPKGLLGFPKHKRFVLLETGEDSYFWWLQSVVTPELAFVITDPSYFVAGYRVPIKADQMEVLGLGSLDDVQVFVIVNKHDEMLTG
;
A
#
# COMPACT_ATOMS: atom_id res chain seq x y z
N MET A 1 0.09 -6.53 -17.27
CA MET A 1 -0.90 -7.61 -17.06
C MET A 1 -2.30 -7.05 -16.79
N TYR A 2 -3.35 -7.87 -16.78
CA TYR A 2 -4.70 -7.43 -16.38
C TYR A 2 -5.04 -7.95 -14.98
N VAL A 3 -5.64 -7.10 -14.15
CA VAL A 3 -6.09 -7.43 -12.79
C VAL A 3 -7.60 -7.20 -12.71
N GLN A 4 -8.30 -8.16 -12.11
CA GLN A 4 -9.70 -7.98 -11.75
C GLN A 4 -9.77 -7.30 -10.39
N THR A 5 -10.59 -6.26 -10.29
CA THR A 5 -10.81 -5.52 -9.04
C THR A 5 -12.30 -5.38 -8.79
N SER A 6 -12.70 -5.42 -7.53
CA SER A 6 -14.10 -5.21 -7.12
C SER A 6 -14.60 -3.79 -7.37
N ARG A 7 -13.69 -2.80 -7.41
CA ARG A 7 -14.01 -1.36 -7.40
C ARG A 7 -13.82 -0.67 -8.75
N PHE A 8 -12.87 -1.15 -9.56
CA PHE A 8 -12.49 -0.54 -10.84
C PHE A 8 -12.68 -1.51 -12.02
N GLY A 9 -13.28 -2.67 -11.78
CA GLY A 9 -13.41 -3.72 -12.77
C GLY A 9 -12.05 -4.24 -13.22
N LYS A 10 -11.94 -4.56 -14.52
CA LYS A 10 -10.72 -5.09 -15.13
C LYS A 10 -9.79 -3.95 -15.54
N ILE A 11 -8.66 -3.84 -14.86
CA ILE A 11 -7.65 -2.79 -15.13
C ILE A 11 -6.40 -3.39 -15.77
N LYS A 12 -5.74 -2.59 -16.62
CA LYS A 12 -4.42 -2.92 -17.19
C LYS A 12 -3.36 -2.29 -16.31
N ILE A 13 -2.48 -3.10 -15.75
CA ILE A 13 -1.34 -2.65 -14.95
C ILE A 13 -0.02 -3.01 -15.62
N ASP A 14 1.01 -2.22 -15.35
CA ASP A 14 2.38 -2.64 -15.64
C ASP A 14 2.83 -3.64 -14.56
N ASP A 15 3.33 -4.81 -14.98
CA ASP A 15 3.78 -5.84 -14.05
C ASP A 15 5.01 -5.38 -13.26
N SER A 16 5.82 -4.47 -13.83
CA SER A 16 6.97 -3.85 -13.17
C SER A 16 6.60 -3.02 -11.94
N LYS A 17 5.35 -2.55 -11.86
CA LYS A 17 4.80 -1.77 -10.75
C LYS A 17 4.20 -2.65 -9.64
N THR A 18 4.31 -3.97 -9.75
CA THR A 18 3.81 -4.89 -8.73
C THR A 18 4.72 -4.89 -7.51
N LEU A 19 4.14 -4.55 -6.35
CA LEU A 19 4.79 -4.69 -5.06
C LEU A 19 4.70 -6.14 -4.59
N VAL A 20 5.85 -6.69 -4.19
CA VAL A 20 5.97 -8.05 -3.67
C VAL A 20 6.22 -8.02 -2.17
N PHE A 21 5.34 -8.69 -1.43
CA PHE A 21 5.43 -8.89 0.02
C PHE A 21 5.78 -10.37 0.26
N PRO A 22 7.06 -10.75 0.47
CA PRO A 22 7.49 -12.15 0.51
C PRO A 22 6.76 -12.99 1.58
N LYS A 23 6.39 -12.36 2.69
CA LYS A 23 5.63 -12.94 3.81
C LYS A 23 4.12 -12.63 3.77
N GLY A 24 3.66 -11.95 2.72
CA GLY A 24 2.33 -11.37 2.63
C GLY A 24 2.13 -10.22 3.62
N LEU A 25 0.86 -9.86 3.86
CA LEU A 25 0.48 -8.88 4.88
C LEU A 25 0.01 -9.58 6.15
N LEU A 26 0.08 -8.89 7.30
CA LEU A 26 -0.50 -9.39 8.54
C LEU A 26 -2.01 -9.64 8.35
N GLY A 27 -2.49 -10.82 8.76
CA GLY A 27 -3.85 -11.28 8.47
C GLY A 27 -4.07 -11.86 7.07
N PHE A 28 -3.14 -11.63 6.13
CA PHE A 28 -3.22 -12.07 4.73
C PHE A 28 -1.90 -12.72 4.24
N PRO A 29 -1.35 -13.73 4.92
CA PRO A 29 -0.01 -14.28 4.63
C PRO A 29 0.10 -14.94 3.24
N LYS A 30 -1.04 -15.35 2.66
CA LYS A 30 -1.11 -15.95 1.31
C LYS A 30 -1.09 -14.90 0.20
N HIS A 31 -1.41 -13.63 0.49
CA HIS A 31 -1.48 -12.57 -0.51
C HIS A 31 -0.16 -11.82 -0.53
N LYS A 32 0.62 -12.01 -1.60
CA LYS A 32 2.00 -11.53 -1.69
C LYS A 32 2.24 -10.49 -2.77
N ARG A 33 1.24 -10.21 -3.59
CA ARG A 33 1.37 -9.33 -4.77
C ARG A 33 0.27 -8.29 -4.73
N PHE A 34 0.68 -7.03 -4.74
CA PHE A 34 -0.21 -5.89 -4.70
C PHE A 34 0.23 -4.84 -5.72
N VAL A 35 -0.68 -3.96 -6.08
CA VAL A 35 -0.40 -2.77 -6.86
C VAL A 35 -1.01 -1.55 -6.18
N LEU A 36 -0.34 -0.41 -6.34
CA LEU A 36 -0.89 0.88 -5.95
C LEU A 36 -1.72 1.42 -7.11
N LEU A 37 -2.98 1.72 -6.83
CA LEU A 37 -3.89 2.37 -7.77
C LEU A 37 -4.19 3.78 -7.26
N GLU A 38 -3.96 4.75 -8.14
CA GLU A 38 -4.31 6.15 -7.93
C GLU A 38 -5.80 6.36 -8.22
N THR A 39 -6.44 7.23 -7.45
CA THR A 39 -7.87 7.56 -7.61
C THR A 39 -8.12 8.89 -8.33
N GLY A 40 -7.07 9.67 -8.59
CA GLY A 40 -7.10 10.93 -9.35
C GLY A 40 -5.79 11.70 -9.22
N GLU A 41 -5.57 12.65 -10.13
CA GLU A 41 -4.56 13.71 -9.96
C GLU A 41 -4.94 14.48 -8.69
N ASP A 42 -4.03 14.63 -7.73
CA ASP A 42 -4.23 15.24 -6.39
C ASP A 42 -4.96 14.40 -5.33
N SER A 43 -5.05 13.08 -5.49
CA SER A 43 -5.57 12.24 -4.40
C SER A 43 -4.55 12.07 -3.26
N TYR A 44 -4.98 12.32 -2.02
CA TYR A 44 -4.24 11.92 -0.82
C TYR A 44 -4.36 10.43 -0.51
N PHE A 45 -5.18 9.69 -1.24
CA PHE A 45 -5.47 8.28 -1.00
C PHE A 45 -5.22 7.40 -2.22
N TRP A 46 -4.67 6.22 -1.96
CA TRP A 46 -4.43 5.16 -2.93
C TRP A 46 -5.12 3.87 -2.52
N TRP A 47 -5.32 2.98 -3.47
CA TRP A 47 -5.68 1.60 -3.18
C TRP A 47 -4.46 0.69 -3.29
N LEU A 48 -4.12 0.02 -2.20
CA LEU A 48 -3.26 -1.15 -2.21
C LEU A 48 -4.09 -2.38 -2.60
N GLN A 49 -4.19 -2.64 -3.90
CA GLN A 49 -5.04 -3.67 -4.49
C GLN A 49 -4.28 -4.99 -4.62
N SER A 50 -4.87 -6.09 -4.12
CA SER A 50 -4.32 -7.43 -4.38
C SER A 50 -4.43 -7.79 -5.85
N VAL A 51 -3.36 -8.33 -6.40
CA VAL A 51 -3.32 -8.82 -7.79
C VAL A 51 -4.09 -10.13 -7.98
N VAL A 52 -4.28 -10.89 -6.89
CA VAL A 52 -4.88 -12.23 -6.92
C VAL A 52 -6.35 -12.21 -6.49
N THR A 53 -6.71 -11.33 -5.56
CA THR A 53 -8.04 -11.31 -4.92
C THR A 53 -8.71 -9.96 -5.14
N PRO A 54 -9.70 -9.87 -6.05
CA PRO A 54 -10.29 -8.60 -6.48
C PRO A 54 -10.91 -7.76 -5.35
N GLU A 55 -11.38 -8.40 -4.29
CA GLU A 55 -12.11 -7.84 -3.15
C GLU A 55 -11.14 -7.32 -2.08
N LEU A 56 -9.91 -7.85 -2.07
CA LEU A 56 -8.87 -7.48 -1.13
C LEU A 56 -8.13 -6.24 -1.63
N ALA A 57 -8.54 -5.09 -1.11
CA ALA A 57 -7.89 -3.82 -1.35
C ALA A 57 -7.96 -2.94 -0.09
N PHE A 58 -6.88 -2.25 0.21
CA PHE A 58 -6.80 -1.32 1.34
C PHE A 58 -6.73 0.10 0.84
N VAL A 59 -7.48 1.01 1.46
CA VAL A 59 -7.22 2.44 1.29
C VAL A 59 -5.97 2.76 2.10
N ILE A 60 -5.00 3.42 1.47
CA ILE A 60 -3.77 3.85 2.13
C ILE A 60 -3.50 5.34 1.86
N THR A 61 -2.72 5.96 2.73
CA THR A 61 -2.23 7.33 2.57
C THR A 61 -0.78 7.43 3.03
N ASP A 62 -0.06 8.42 2.52
CA ASP A 62 1.12 8.93 3.22
C ASP A 62 0.64 9.60 4.53
N PRO A 63 1.15 9.17 5.71
CA PRO A 63 0.73 9.74 6.98
C PRO A 63 1.16 11.20 7.17
N SER A 64 2.18 11.68 6.44
CA SER A 64 2.69 13.05 6.57
C SER A 64 1.68 14.13 6.17
N TYR A 65 0.69 13.78 5.33
CA TYR A 65 -0.40 14.69 4.96
C TYR A 65 -1.38 14.99 6.10
N PHE A 66 -1.49 14.09 7.08
CA PHE A 66 -2.54 14.15 8.11
C PHE A 66 -1.98 14.24 9.53
N VAL A 67 -0.79 13.68 9.78
CA VAL A 67 -0.18 13.61 11.12
C VAL A 67 1.20 14.22 11.08
N ALA A 68 1.29 15.48 11.51
CA ALA A 68 2.55 16.21 11.58
C ALA A 68 3.56 15.48 12.49
N GLY A 69 4.77 15.25 11.97
CA GLY A 69 5.84 14.59 12.72
C GLY A 69 5.68 13.08 12.88
N TYR A 70 4.80 12.43 12.09
CA TYR A 70 4.72 10.97 12.05
C TYR A 70 6.09 10.36 11.72
N ARG A 71 6.56 9.42 12.54
CA ARG A 71 7.85 8.74 12.37
C ARG A 71 7.69 7.25 12.56
N VAL A 72 8.22 6.49 11.60
CA VAL A 72 8.32 5.04 11.70
C VAL A 72 9.75 4.69 12.10
N PRO A 73 9.98 4.16 13.31
CA PRO A 73 11.31 3.67 13.67
C PRO A 73 11.62 2.42 12.84
N ILE A 74 12.72 2.46 12.10
CA ILE A 74 13.24 1.32 11.35
C ILE A 74 14.60 0.91 11.92
N LYS A 75 14.76 -0.38 12.18
CA LYS A 75 16.04 -0.94 12.64
C LYS A 75 16.92 -1.35 11.46
N ALA A 76 18.23 -1.43 11.67
CA ALA A 76 19.19 -1.77 10.63
C ALA A 76 18.93 -3.16 9.99
N ASP A 77 18.52 -4.15 10.78
CA ASP A 77 18.14 -5.48 10.29
C ASP A 77 16.90 -5.43 9.38
N GLN A 78 15.96 -4.53 9.65
CA GLN A 78 14.80 -4.32 8.78
C GLN A 78 15.18 -3.62 7.49
N MET A 79 16.11 -2.66 7.52
CA MET A 79 16.64 -2.01 6.32
C MET A 79 17.33 -3.03 5.40
N GLU A 80 18.13 -3.92 5.98
CA GLU A 80 18.80 -5.00 5.24
C GLU A 80 17.80 -5.94 4.57
N VAL A 81 16.75 -6.37 5.30
CA VAL A 81 15.68 -7.24 4.76
C VAL A 81 14.91 -6.56 3.62
N LEU A 82 14.74 -5.24 3.69
CA LEU A 82 14.08 -4.45 2.64
C LEU A 82 15.03 -4.10 1.49
N GLY A 83 16.33 -4.40 1.60
CA GLY A 83 17.33 -4.08 0.59
C GLY A 83 17.58 -2.57 0.43
N LEU A 84 17.40 -1.80 1.50
CA LEU A 84 17.46 -0.34 1.47
C LEU A 84 18.91 0.16 1.64
N GLY A 85 19.39 0.94 0.68
CA GLY A 85 20.68 1.63 0.75
C GLY A 85 20.60 3.01 1.40
N SER A 86 19.48 3.70 1.22
CA SER A 86 19.16 5.00 1.84
C SER A 86 17.70 5.04 2.29
N LEU A 87 17.39 5.94 3.22
CA LEU A 87 15.99 6.25 3.58
C LEU A 87 15.30 7.12 2.50
N ASP A 88 16.07 7.76 1.62
CA ASP A 88 15.52 8.56 0.51
C ASP A 88 14.79 7.70 -0.54
N ASP A 89 15.08 6.40 -0.57
CA ASP A 89 14.46 5.41 -1.47
C ASP A 89 13.20 4.76 -0.85
N VAL A 90 12.73 5.26 0.30
CA VAL A 90 11.64 4.67 1.07
C VAL A 90 10.41 5.54 1.02
N GLN A 91 9.26 4.91 0.76
CA GLN A 91 7.95 5.53 0.95
C GLN A 91 7.22 4.87 2.12
N VAL A 92 6.66 5.69 3.00
CA VAL A 92 5.80 5.22 4.10
C VAL A 92 4.34 5.38 3.69
N PHE A 93 3.55 4.33 3.94
CA PHE A 93 2.11 4.36 3.83
C PHE A 93 1.48 3.78 5.09
N VAL A 94 0.29 4.29 5.44
CA VAL A 94 -0.57 3.73 6.49
C VAL A 94 -1.90 3.27 5.90
N ILE A 95 -2.49 2.23 6.48
CA ILE A 95 -3.84 1.78 6.11
C ILE A 95 -4.85 2.70 6.79
N VAL A 96 -5.78 3.22 5.99
CA VAL A 96 -6.85 4.10 6.43
C VAL A 96 -8.04 3.26 6.86
N ASN A 97 -8.49 3.45 8.10
CA ASN A 97 -9.74 2.89 8.59
C ASN A 97 -10.81 3.98 8.61
N LYS A 98 -12.00 3.71 8.08
CA LYS A 98 -13.16 4.57 8.29
C LYS A 98 -13.93 4.05 9.49
N HIS A 99 -14.13 4.90 10.49
CA HIS A 99 -14.98 4.64 11.64
C HIS A 99 -16.01 5.77 11.75
N ASP A 100 -17.28 5.47 11.47
CA ASP A 100 -18.35 6.48 11.33
C ASP A 100 -17.96 7.62 10.37
N GLU A 101 -17.88 8.84 10.88
CA GLU A 101 -17.46 10.05 10.16
C GLU A 101 -15.94 10.34 10.28
N MET A 102 -15.18 9.48 10.99
CA MET A 102 -13.73 9.65 11.17
C MET A 102 -12.91 8.74 10.24
N LEU A 103 -11.77 9.26 9.78
CA LEU A 103 -10.72 8.51 9.08
C LEU A 103 -9.53 8.36 10.04
N THR A 104 -9.15 7.10 10.30
CA THR A 104 -8.11 6.61 11.23
C THR A 104 -8.24 7.15 12.66
N GLY A 105 -8.88 6.35 13.53
CA GLY A 105 -9.01 6.62 14.97
C GLY A 105 -7.78 6.31 15.79
#